data_AF-A0A0D3KDU7-F1
#
_entry.id   AF-A0A0D3KDU7-F1
#
_cell.length_a   1.000
_cell.length_b   1.000
_cell.length_c   1.000
_cell.angle_alpha   90.00
_cell.angle_beta   90.00
_cell.angle_gamma   90.00
#
_symmetry.space_group_name_H-M   'P 1'
#
loop_
_entity.id
_entity.type
_entity.pdbx_description
1 polymer ?
#
loop_
_entity_poly.entity_id
_entity_poly.type
_entity_poly.pdbx_seq_one_letter_code
_entity_poly.pdbx_strand_id
1 'polypeptide(L)'
;MTTDETKTGKVWTSWATFLRDHTRFMVELPGYLAAYLWPGRSLDPITLESVMLTVNSVNTCPYCTGLHGQLARMAGAEPDAQAPAVKYATTFAHEAGRGADERAAFESLSKELGDRKASSVRSLCWALLWGKTTGNSINSTRSKLLSLDLMSLTALEVLVFAYYGPLFLVIGVLNALLTKAPPVPPWASTLVGATLYVPQMMHILPMGLASVAARGGSVA
;
A
#
# COMPACT_ATOMS: atom_id res chain seq x y z
N MET A 1 21.42 8.04 -4.11
CA MET A 1 19.96 8.28 -4.13
C MET A 1 19.73 9.52 -4.97
N THR A 2 18.99 9.42 -6.06
CA THR A 2 18.57 10.61 -6.81
C THR A 2 17.64 11.43 -5.91
N THR A 3 17.83 12.73 -5.88
CA THR A 3 17.12 13.74 -5.05
C THR A 3 15.63 13.91 -5.37
N ASP A 4 15.07 13.09 -6.24
CA ASP A 4 13.75 13.28 -6.86
C ASP A 4 12.57 12.69 -6.08
N GLU A 5 12.81 11.99 -4.96
CA GLU A 5 11.75 11.27 -4.27
C GLU A 5 11.48 11.81 -2.88
N THR A 6 10.30 12.38 -2.71
CA THR A 6 9.80 12.75 -1.40
C THR A 6 9.51 11.47 -0.60
N LYS A 7 10.27 11.27 0.49
CA LYS A 7 9.98 10.22 1.48
C LYS A 7 8.59 10.41 2.09
N THR A 8 8.12 11.66 2.14
CA THR A 8 6.81 12.04 2.68
C THR A 8 5.84 12.64 1.68
N GLY A 9 4.52 12.47 1.89
CA GLY A 9 3.49 13.01 1.01
C GLY A 9 3.55 12.52 -0.45
N LYS A 10 4.10 11.31 -0.65
CA LYS A 10 4.49 10.80 -1.97
C LYS A 10 3.31 10.79 -2.95
N VAL A 11 3.56 11.38 -4.13
CA VAL A 11 2.72 11.34 -5.34
C VAL A 11 3.62 11.00 -6.52
N TRP A 12 3.07 10.44 -7.59
CA TRP A 12 3.86 10.20 -8.80
C TRP A 12 3.92 11.46 -9.66
N THR A 13 5.09 12.09 -9.69
CA THR A 13 5.40 13.24 -10.55
C THR A 13 6.22 12.87 -11.78
N SER A 14 6.76 11.65 -11.82
CA SER A 14 7.62 11.18 -12.91
C SER A 14 7.33 9.74 -13.33
N TRP A 15 7.46 9.47 -14.62
CA TRP A 15 7.33 8.11 -15.16
C TRP A 15 8.35 7.15 -14.53
N ALA A 16 9.57 7.61 -14.25
CA ALA A 16 10.60 6.76 -13.67
C ALA A 16 10.20 6.20 -12.29
N THR A 17 9.64 7.03 -11.41
CA THR A 17 9.18 6.59 -10.09
C THR A 17 7.93 5.73 -10.19
N PHE A 18 6.99 6.10 -11.07
CA PHE A 18 5.79 5.32 -11.35
C PHE A 18 6.11 3.90 -11.80
N LEU A 19 6.91 3.75 -12.87
CA LEU A 19 7.23 2.44 -13.44
C LEU A 19 7.98 1.56 -12.42
N ARG A 20 8.98 2.14 -11.73
CA ARG A 20 9.75 1.43 -10.70
C ARG A 20 8.86 0.93 -9.55
N ASP A 21 7.93 1.74 -9.07
CA ASP A 21 7.04 1.37 -7.97
C ASP A 21 6.05 0.27 -8.39
N HIS A 22 5.52 0.34 -9.62
CA HIS A 22 4.62 -0.70 -10.16
C HIS A 22 5.34 -2.02 -10.39
N THR A 23 6.56 -1.98 -10.94
CA THR A 23 7.42 -3.16 -11.02
C THR A 23 7.67 -3.76 -9.64
N ARG A 24 8.04 -2.92 -8.65
CA ARG A 24 8.34 -3.40 -7.30
C ARG A 24 7.12 -4.03 -6.64
N PHE A 25 5.97 -3.36 -6.67
CA PHE A 25 4.79 -3.88 -5.99
C PHE A 25 4.20 -5.11 -6.70
N MET A 26 4.30 -5.21 -8.02
CA MET A 26 3.93 -6.44 -8.75
C MET A 26 4.67 -7.68 -8.20
N VAL A 27 5.97 -7.55 -7.90
CA VAL A 27 6.77 -8.64 -7.31
C VAL A 27 6.31 -9.00 -5.89
N GLU A 28 5.74 -8.05 -5.16
CA GLU A 28 5.24 -8.25 -3.80
C GLU A 28 3.81 -8.82 -3.74
N LEU A 29 3.07 -8.84 -4.86
CA LEU A 29 1.69 -9.37 -4.91
C LEU A 29 1.54 -10.78 -4.30
N PRO A 30 2.41 -11.77 -4.59
CA PRO A 30 2.28 -13.09 -3.99
C PRO A 30 2.47 -13.07 -2.46
N GLY A 31 3.41 -12.25 -1.97
CA GLY A 31 3.66 -12.08 -0.54
C GLY A 31 2.52 -11.38 0.18
N TYR A 32 1.87 -10.43 -0.50
CA TYR A 32 0.70 -9.71 -0.03
C TYR A 32 -0.51 -10.65 0.13
N LEU A 33 -0.82 -11.48 -0.87
CA LEU A 33 -1.88 -12.50 -0.74
C LEU A 33 -1.53 -13.54 0.34
N ALA A 34 -0.26 -13.96 0.39
CA ALA A 34 0.20 -14.94 1.37
C ALA A 34 0.07 -14.45 2.82
N ALA A 35 0.13 -13.13 3.05
CA ALA A 35 -0.11 -12.52 4.36
C ALA A 35 -1.52 -12.81 4.92
N TYR A 36 -2.49 -13.12 4.05
CA TYR A 36 -3.85 -13.50 4.47
C TYR A 36 -4.04 -15.02 4.53
N LEU A 37 -3.61 -15.75 3.49
CA LEU A 37 -4.11 -17.11 3.26
C LEU A 37 -3.07 -18.23 3.44
N TRP A 38 -1.77 -17.93 3.49
CA TRP A 38 -0.76 -18.98 3.31
C TRP A 38 -0.21 -19.51 4.65
N PRO A 39 -0.26 -20.84 4.90
CA PRO A 39 0.27 -21.42 6.15
C PRO A 39 1.74 -21.05 6.40
N GLY A 40 2.02 -20.55 7.61
CA GLY A 40 3.36 -20.11 8.02
C GLY A 40 3.80 -18.76 7.44
N ARG A 41 2.94 -18.08 6.68
CA ARG A 41 3.11 -16.69 6.20
C ARG A 41 1.98 -15.78 6.65
N SER A 42 0.78 -16.33 6.82
CA SER A 42 -0.37 -15.58 7.25
C SER A 42 -0.13 -14.89 8.59
N LEU A 43 -0.64 -13.66 8.66
CA LEU A 43 -0.62 -12.81 9.84
C LEU A 43 -2.04 -12.74 10.38
N ASP A 44 -2.17 -12.55 11.69
CA ASP A 44 -3.48 -12.32 12.29
C ASP A 44 -4.02 -10.94 11.86
N PRO A 45 -5.36 -10.75 11.84
CA PRO A 45 -5.98 -9.48 11.44
C PRO A 45 -5.52 -8.25 12.20
N ILE A 46 -5.17 -8.39 13.49
CA ILE A 46 -4.69 -7.27 14.29
C ILE A 46 -3.32 -6.82 13.77
N THR A 47 -2.40 -7.75 13.53
CA THR A 47 -1.09 -7.46 12.92
C THR A 47 -1.24 -6.86 11.52
N LEU A 48 -2.13 -7.42 10.68
CA LEU A 48 -2.39 -6.93 9.32
C LEU A 48 -2.75 -5.45 9.34
N GLU A 49 -3.80 -5.08 10.08
CA GLU A 49 -4.28 -3.70 10.11
C GLU A 49 -3.35 -2.78 10.90
N SER A 50 -2.61 -3.29 11.89
CA SER A 50 -1.59 -2.50 12.60
C SER A 50 -0.47 -2.06 11.66
N VAL A 51 0.00 -2.95 10.79
CA VAL A 51 0.99 -2.61 9.74
C VAL A 51 0.40 -1.56 8.79
N MET A 52 -0.84 -1.75 8.34
CA MET A 52 -1.49 -0.80 7.43
C MET A 52 -1.66 0.58 8.08
N LEU A 53 -2.23 0.65 9.27
CA LEU A 53 -2.37 1.93 9.99
C LEU A 53 -1.02 2.62 10.22
N THR A 54 0.01 1.86 10.58
CA THR A 54 1.35 2.39 10.82
C THR A 54 1.98 2.96 9.56
N VAL A 55 1.92 2.27 8.42
CA VAL A 55 2.51 2.80 7.18
C VAL A 55 1.74 4.02 6.66
N ASN A 56 0.45 4.16 6.96
CA ASN A 56 -0.35 5.32 6.59
C ASN A 56 -0.27 6.49 7.60
N SER A 57 0.14 6.25 8.85
CA SER A 57 0.38 7.34 9.81
C SER A 57 1.53 8.25 9.35
N VAL A 58 2.50 7.68 8.65
CA VAL A 58 3.54 8.41 7.93
C VAL A 58 3.08 8.60 6.48
N ASN A 59 2.70 9.83 6.11
CA ASN A 59 2.17 10.22 4.78
C ASN A 59 0.74 9.81 4.55
N THR A 60 -0.14 10.42 5.33
CA THR A 60 -1.56 10.14 5.37
C THR A 60 -2.22 10.23 4.01
N CYS A 61 -2.92 9.16 3.63
CA CYS A 61 -3.86 9.15 2.52
C CYS A 61 -5.29 9.02 3.09
N PRO A 62 -6.23 9.93 2.75
CA PRO A 62 -7.60 9.87 3.27
C PRO A 62 -8.33 8.56 2.93
N TYR A 63 -8.10 7.99 1.75
CA TYR A 63 -8.71 6.72 1.34
C TYR A 63 -8.24 5.55 2.21
N CYS A 64 -6.92 5.46 2.43
CA CYS A 64 -6.32 4.43 3.28
C CYS A 64 -6.72 4.60 4.74
N THR A 65 -6.76 5.85 5.23
CA THR A 65 -7.23 6.20 6.58
C THR A 65 -8.66 5.74 6.81
N GLY A 66 -9.54 5.99 5.84
CA GLY A 66 -10.92 5.50 5.86
C GLY A 66 -10.94 3.98 5.91
N LEU A 67 -10.56 3.32 4.81
CA LEU A 67 -10.71 1.86 4.66
C LEU A 67 -10.02 1.08 5.78
N HIS A 68 -8.73 1.29 6.01
CA HIS A 68 -7.99 0.55 7.03
C HIS A 68 -8.39 0.97 8.45
N GLY A 69 -8.88 2.19 8.66
CA GLY A 69 -9.49 2.57 9.93
C GLY A 69 -10.75 1.76 10.24
N GLN A 70 -11.60 1.51 9.23
CA GLN A 70 -12.77 0.63 9.41
C GLN A 70 -12.34 -0.82 9.66
N LEU A 71 -11.41 -1.34 8.85
CA LEU A 71 -10.95 -2.73 8.97
C LEU A 71 -10.25 -2.96 10.32
N ALA A 72 -9.41 -2.03 10.77
CA ALA A 72 -8.77 -2.08 12.09
C ALA A 72 -9.81 -2.09 13.21
N ARG A 73 -10.81 -1.20 13.18
CA ARG A 73 -11.89 -1.21 14.18
C ARG A 73 -12.62 -2.56 14.18
N MET A 74 -12.96 -3.08 13.01
CA MET A 74 -13.68 -4.35 12.89
C MET A 74 -12.84 -5.54 13.38
N ALA A 75 -11.52 -5.48 13.26
CA ALA A 75 -10.58 -6.47 13.77
C ALA A 75 -10.21 -6.28 15.25
N GLY A 76 -10.57 -5.15 15.86
CA GLY A 76 -10.11 -4.78 17.21
C GLY A 76 -8.61 -4.45 17.26
N ALA A 77 -8.06 -3.92 16.18
CA ALA A 77 -6.64 -3.63 16.07
C ALA A 77 -6.28 -2.27 16.69
N GLU A 78 -5.38 -2.28 17.66
CA GLU A 78 -4.71 -1.11 18.21
C GLU A 78 -3.19 -1.30 18.03
N PRO A 79 -2.52 -0.49 17.18
CA PRO A 79 -1.10 -0.71 16.90
C PRO A 79 -0.25 -0.59 18.17
N ASP A 80 0.38 -1.69 18.58
CA ASP A 80 1.44 -1.67 19.59
C ASP A 80 2.75 -1.24 18.94
N ALA A 81 3.25 -0.06 19.31
CA ALA A 81 4.51 0.48 18.82
C ALA A 81 5.72 -0.44 19.11
N GLN A 82 5.60 -1.35 20.08
CA GLN A 82 6.65 -2.31 20.42
C GLN A 82 6.62 -3.58 19.58
N ALA A 83 5.50 -3.89 18.90
CA ALA A 83 5.36 -5.08 18.08
C ALA A 83 6.38 -5.06 16.91
N PRO A 84 7.08 -6.17 16.62
CA PRO A 84 8.13 -6.21 15.60
C PRO A 84 7.66 -5.71 14.22
N ALA A 85 6.46 -6.12 13.81
CA ALA A 85 5.87 -5.71 12.53
C ALA A 85 5.59 -4.19 12.47
N VAL A 86 5.17 -3.59 13.58
CA VAL A 86 4.90 -2.14 13.69
C VAL A 86 6.20 -1.33 13.68
N LYS A 87 7.24 -1.79 14.38
CA LYS A 87 8.58 -1.16 14.32
C LYS A 87 9.13 -1.13 12.90
N TYR A 88 9.09 -2.28 12.22
CA TYR A 88 9.51 -2.35 10.83
C TYR A 88 8.66 -1.46 9.92
N ALA A 89 7.33 -1.53 10.04
CA ALA A 89 6.40 -0.71 9.27
C ALA A 89 6.69 0.79 9.43
N THR A 90 7.05 1.23 10.64
CA THR A 90 7.44 2.61 10.94
C THR A 90 8.69 2.99 10.14
N THR A 91 9.78 2.23 10.25
CA THR A 91 11.02 2.48 9.49
C THR A 91 10.77 2.44 7.99
N PHE A 92 10.05 1.42 7.51
CA PHE A 92 9.67 1.29 6.11
C PHE A 92 8.94 2.53 5.60
N ALA A 93 8.00 3.07 6.39
CA ALA A 93 7.19 4.19 5.99
C ALA A 93 7.99 5.50 5.90
N HIS A 94 8.93 5.72 6.84
CA HIS A 94 9.88 6.84 6.79
C HIS A 94 10.86 6.74 5.62
N GLU A 95 11.27 5.51 5.28
CA GLU A 95 12.24 5.26 4.23
C GLU A 95 11.62 4.98 2.84
N ALA A 96 10.29 5.08 2.73
CA ALA A 96 9.53 4.75 1.52
C ALA A 96 9.94 3.39 0.92
N GLY A 97 10.16 2.41 1.80
CA GLY A 97 10.54 1.03 1.47
C GLY A 97 11.94 0.85 0.91
N ARG A 98 12.86 1.82 1.06
CA ARG A 98 14.18 1.80 0.43
C ARG A 98 15.27 2.37 1.32
N GLY A 99 16.50 1.90 1.15
CA GLY A 99 17.67 2.47 1.83
C GLY A 99 18.32 1.48 2.78
N ALA A 100 19.39 1.93 3.46
CA ALA A 100 20.13 1.08 4.38
C ALA A 100 19.30 0.76 5.64
N ASP A 101 18.58 1.75 6.16
CA ASP A 101 17.79 1.61 7.39
C ASP A 101 16.59 0.68 7.19
N GLU A 102 15.93 0.72 6.03
CA GLU A 102 14.86 -0.23 5.69
C GLU A 102 15.39 -1.67 5.64
N ARG A 103 16.56 -1.89 5.02
CA ARG A 103 17.18 -3.22 4.95
C ARG A 103 17.56 -3.75 6.33
N ALA A 104 18.19 -2.92 7.15
CA ALA A 104 18.55 -3.28 8.52
C ALA A 104 17.32 -3.59 9.37
N ALA A 105 16.24 -2.81 9.22
CA ALA A 105 14.98 -3.08 9.90
C ALA A 105 14.33 -4.40 9.43
N PHE A 106 14.40 -4.70 8.13
CA PHE A 106 13.90 -5.96 7.58
C PHE A 106 14.68 -7.16 8.12
N GLU A 107 16.01 -7.05 8.23
CA GLU A 107 16.86 -8.08 8.84
C GLU A 107 16.51 -8.33 10.31
N SER A 108 16.24 -7.27 11.08
CA SER A 108 15.75 -7.42 12.47
C SER A 108 14.40 -8.12 12.52
N LEU A 109 13.45 -7.70 11.67
CA LEU A 109 12.13 -8.31 11.58
C LEU A 109 12.21 -9.81 11.23
N SER A 110 13.06 -10.17 10.26
CA SER A 110 13.32 -11.57 9.88
C SER A 110 13.82 -12.40 11.05
N LYS A 111 14.71 -11.86 11.89
CA LYS A 111 15.20 -12.56 13.08
C LYS A 111 14.10 -12.77 14.12
N GLU A 112 13.19 -11.81 14.27
CA GLU A 112 12.14 -11.84 15.30
C GLU A 112 10.91 -12.67 14.89
N LEU A 113 10.45 -12.58 13.64
CA LEU A 113 9.23 -13.24 13.16
C LEU A 113 9.49 -14.45 12.24
N GLY A 114 10.73 -14.64 11.82
CA GLY A 114 11.11 -15.57 10.75
C GLY A 114 10.85 -14.99 9.35
N ASP A 115 11.70 -15.38 8.40
CA ASP A 115 11.72 -14.82 7.03
C ASP A 115 10.36 -14.86 6.31
N ARG A 116 9.58 -15.91 6.57
CA ARG A 116 8.28 -16.10 5.90
C ARG A 116 7.29 -15.01 6.29
N LYS A 117 7.12 -14.76 7.59
CA LYS A 117 6.21 -13.71 8.10
C LYS A 117 6.77 -12.32 7.87
N ALA A 118 8.09 -12.14 8.03
CA ALA A 118 8.75 -10.88 7.73
C ALA A 118 8.51 -10.45 6.28
N SER A 119 8.65 -11.38 5.33
CA SER A 119 8.32 -11.12 3.92
C SER A 119 6.87 -10.68 3.74
N SER A 120 5.90 -11.31 4.41
CA SER A 120 4.49 -10.91 4.33
C SER A 120 4.26 -9.51 4.89
N VAL A 121 4.89 -9.15 6.01
CA VAL A 121 4.83 -7.78 6.57
C VAL A 121 5.37 -6.77 5.55
N ARG A 122 6.53 -7.05 4.94
CA ARG A 122 7.09 -6.17 3.89
C ARG A 122 6.18 -6.03 2.68
N SER A 123 5.57 -7.12 2.21
CA SER A 123 4.63 -7.04 1.09
C SER A 123 3.40 -6.19 1.42
N LEU A 124 2.88 -6.24 2.65
CA LEU A 124 1.80 -5.34 3.12
C LEU A 124 2.25 -3.87 3.14
N CYS A 125 3.47 -3.62 3.62
CA CYS A 125 4.04 -2.28 3.63
C CYS A 125 4.15 -1.70 2.21
N TRP A 126 4.60 -2.50 1.24
CA TRP A 126 4.58 -2.12 -0.18
C TRP A 126 3.18 -1.91 -0.73
N ALA A 127 2.22 -2.78 -0.38
CA ALA A 127 0.83 -2.65 -0.79
C ALA A 127 0.22 -1.32 -0.35
N LEU A 128 0.49 -0.91 0.88
CA LEU A 128 0.00 0.35 1.38
C LEU A 128 0.79 1.55 0.87
N LEU A 129 2.12 1.45 0.74
CA LEU A 129 2.91 2.52 0.13
C LEU A 129 2.45 2.82 -1.29
N TRP A 130 2.15 1.78 -2.07
CA TRP A 130 1.52 1.93 -3.37
C TRP A 130 0.13 2.57 -3.22
N GLY A 131 -0.73 2.02 -2.36
CA GLY A 131 -2.10 2.52 -2.16
C GLY A 131 -2.17 4.00 -1.78
N LYS A 132 -1.32 4.45 -0.85
CA LYS A 132 -1.27 5.85 -0.43
C LYS A 132 -0.72 6.76 -1.53
N THR A 133 0.29 6.30 -2.28
CA THR A 133 0.84 7.07 -3.41
C THR A 133 -0.19 7.24 -4.52
N THR A 134 -0.93 6.18 -4.86
CA THR A 134 -2.03 6.24 -5.83
C THR A 134 -3.13 7.18 -5.36
N GLY A 135 -3.62 7.03 -4.13
CA GLY A 135 -4.70 7.85 -3.58
C GLY A 135 -4.33 9.33 -3.51
N ASN A 136 -3.12 9.66 -3.09
CA ASN A 136 -2.64 11.04 -3.06
C ASN A 136 -2.47 11.61 -4.47
N SER A 137 -2.01 10.81 -5.44
CA SER A 137 -1.91 11.23 -6.85
C SER A 137 -3.29 11.51 -7.44
N ILE A 138 -4.28 10.67 -7.15
CA ILE A 138 -5.69 10.90 -7.54
C ILE A 138 -6.24 12.18 -6.92
N ASN A 139 -5.99 12.42 -5.64
CA ASN A 139 -6.43 13.65 -4.97
C ASN A 139 -5.77 14.90 -5.56
N SER A 140 -4.47 14.83 -5.89
CA SER A 140 -3.75 15.90 -6.58
C SER A 140 -4.41 16.22 -7.92
N THR A 141 -4.60 15.22 -8.78
CA THR A 141 -5.25 15.41 -10.10
C THR A 141 -6.69 15.92 -9.95
N ARG A 142 -7.47 15.35 -9.03
CA ARG A 142 -8.85 15.78 -8.76
C ARG A 142 -8.91 17.24 -8.35
N SER A 143 -7.98 17.70 -7.51
CA SER A 143 -7.95 19.09 -7.05
C SER A 143 -7.74 20.06 -8.21
N LYS A 144 -6.81 19.74 -9.13
CA LYS A 144 -6.58 20.53 -10.36
C LYS A 144 -7.80 20.55 -11.28
N LEU A 145 -8.46 19.41 -11.46
CA LEU A 145 -9.68 19.31 -12.27
C LEU A 145 -10.82 20.17 -11.69
N LEU A 146 -11.01 20.14 -10.37
CA LEU A 146 -12.05 20.91 -9.69
C LEU A 146 -11.74 22.42 -9.66
N SER A 147 -10.46 22.80 -9.60
CA SER A 147 -10.04 24.20 -9.68
C SER A 147 -9.91 24.72 -11.11
N LEU A 148 -10.24 23.91 -12.13
CA LEU A 148 -10.06 24.21 -13.55
C LEU A 148 -8.62 24.57 -13.96
N ASP A 149 -7.63 24.11 -13.18
CA ASP A 149 -6.21 24.28 -13.49
C ASP A 149 -5.74 23.17 -14.46
N LEU A 150 -6.32 23.17 -15.66
CA LEU A 150 -6.09 22.11 -16.63
C LEU A 150 -4.71 22.18 -17.29
N MET A 151 -4.09 23.36 -17.29
CA MET A 151 -2.78 23.57 -17.91
C MET A 151 -1.63 23.00 -17.09
N SER A 152 -1.84 22.76 -15.79
CA SER A 152 -0.83 22.11 -14.92
C SER A 152 -0.94 20.58 -14.88
N LEU A 153 -1.87 19.99 -15.65
CA LEU A 153 -2.04 18.55 -15.72
C LEU A 153 -0.95 17.89 -16.58
N THR A 154 -0.28 16.91 -15.99
CA THR A 154 0.66 16.06 -16.72
C THR A 154 -0.04 14.84 -17.32
N ALA A 155 0.54 14.26 -18.38
CA ALA A 155 0.04 13.01 -18.97
C ALA A 155 0.00 11.86 -17.95
N LEU A 156 0.98 11.82 -17.02
CA LEU A 156 1.03 10.83 -15.96
C LEU A 156 -0.13 10.99 -14.97
N GLU A 157 -0.43 12.21 -14.55
CA GLU A 157 -1.56 12.50 -13.65
C GLU A 157 -2.90 12.10 -14.28
N VAL A 158 -3.08 12.38 -15.58
CA VAL A 158 -4.27 11.96 -16.34
C VAL A 158 -4.36 10.45 -16.42
N LEU A 159 -3.26 9.75 -16.72
CA LEU A 159 -3.21 8.29 -16.76
C LEU A 159 -3.57 7.68 -15.40
N VAL A 160 -2.91 8.13 -14.32
CA VAL A 160 -3.16 7.62 -12.96
C VAL A 160 -4.61 7.85 -12.56
N PHE A 161 -5.15 9.03 -12.82
CA PHE A 161 -6.54 9.35 -12.49
C PHE A 161 -7.53 8.54 -13.31
N ALA A 162 -7.33 8.40 -14.62
CA ALA A 162 -8.21 7.63 -15.49
C ALA A 162 -8.17 6.13 -15.16
N TYR A 163 -6.98 5.58 -14.87
CA TYR A 163 -6.79 4.15 -14.65
C TYR A 163 -7.15 3.72 -13.22
N TYR A 164 -6.73 4.46 -12.20
CA TYR A 164 -6.95 4.10 -10.78
C TYR A 164 -8.10 4.87 -10.12
N GLY A 165 -8.58 5.98 -10.70
CA GLY A 165 -9.70 6.76 -10.17
C GLY A 165 -10.96 5.91 -9.89
N PRO A 166 -11.42 5.06 -10.82
CA PRO A 166 -12.57 4.18 -10.58
C PRO A 166 -12.38 3.24 -9.37
N LEU A 167 -11.19 2.66 -9.21
CA LEU A 167 -10.87 1.81 -8.06
C LEU A 167 -10.98 2.58 -6.74
N PHE A 168 -10.43 3.80 -6.67
CA PHE A 168 -10.48 4.62 -5.46
C PHE A 168 -11.86 5.20 -5.17
N LEU A 169 -12.69 5.39 -6.19
CA LEU A 169 -14.12 5.68 -6.00
C LEU A 169 -14.83 4.51 -5.31
N VAL A 170 -14.60 3.28 -5.76
CA VAL A 170 -15.15 2.06 -5.12
C VAL A 170 -14.67 1.92 -3.68
N ILE A 171 -13.38 2.19 -3.41
CA ILE A 171 -12.83 2.22 -2.04
C ILE A 171 -13.58 3.25 -1.17
N GLY A 172 -13.85 4.45 -1.71
CA GLY A 172 -14.63 5.48 -1.01
C GLY A 172 -16.04 5.02 -0.64
N VAL A 173 -16.75 4.37 -1.58
CA VAL A 173 -18.07 3.78 -1.33
C VAL A 173 -17.99 2.68 -0.27
N LEU A 174 -17.02 1.77 -0.39
CA LEU A 174 -16.83 0.68 0.57
C LEU A 174 -16.56 1.21 1.98
N ASN A 175 -15.71 2.23 2.13
CA ASN A 175 -15.46 2.88 3.41
C ASN A 175 -16.76 3.44 4.03
N ALA A 176 -17.60 4.10 3.24
CA ALA A 176 -18.89 4.60 3.71
C ALA A 176 -19.81 3.47 4.19
N LEU A 177 -19.86 2.34 3.47
CA LEU A 177 -20.64 1.16 3.86
C LEU A 177 -20.11 0.51 5.15
N LEU A 178 -18.79 0.44 5.31
CA LEU A 178 -18.15 -0.18 6.47
C LEU A 178 -18.18 0.68 7.74
N THR A 179 -18.58 1.95 7.65
CA THR A 179 -18.62 2.87 8.80
C THR A 179 -19.49 2.36 9.95
N LYS A 180 -20.53 1.57 9.63
CA LYS A 180 -21.44 0.96 10.62
C LYS A 180 -21.25 -0.55 10.78
N ALA A 181 -20.24 -1.13 10.16
CA ALA A 181 -19.99 -2.56 10.26
C ALA A 181 -19.51 -2.91 11.69
N PRO A 182 -20.07 -3.98 12.29
CA PRO A 182 -19.65 -4.44 13.62
C PRO A 182 -18.28 -5.11 13.57
N PRO A 183 -17.66 -5.38 14.74
CA PRO A 183 -16.52 -6.29 14.81
C PRO A 183 -16.81 -7.63 14.17
N VAL A 184 -15.81 -8.22 13.52
CA VAL A 184 -15.94 -9.50 12.81
C VAL A 184 -14.96 -10.52 13.36
N PRO A 185 -15.28 -11.82 13.31
CA PRO A 185 -14.34 -12.85 13.73
C PRO A 185 -13.09 -12.86 12.82
N PRO A 186 -11.92 -13.32 13.31
CA PRO A 186 -10.67 -13.22 12.58
C PRO A 186 -10.70 -13.80 11.15
N TRP A 187 -11.33 -14.96 10.97
CA TRP A 187 -11.43 -15.60 9.65
C TRP A 187 -12.19 -14.72 8.63
N ALA A 188 -13.22 -13.99 9.07
CA ALA A 188 -13.99 -13.12 8.20
C ALA A 188 -13.16 -11.90 7.80
N SER A 189 -12.40 -11.31 8.74
CA SER A 189 -11.46 -10.23 8.45
C SER A 189 -10.40 -10.65 7.43
N THR A 190 -9.84 -11.86 7.59
CA THR A 190 -8.89 -12.43 6.64
C THR A 190 -9.48 -12.57 5.25
N LEU A 191 -10.72 -13.08 5.14
CA LEU A 191 -11.41 -13.21 3.85
C LEU A 191 -11.69 -11.86 3.19
N VAL A 192 -12.09 -10.84 3.97
CA VAL A 192 -12.27 -9.48 3.45
C VAL A 192 -10.95 -8.95 2.87
N GLY A 193 -9.84 -9.05 3.60
CA GLY A 193 -8.53 -8.62 3.11
C GLY A 193 -8.09 -9.37 1.85
N ALA A 194 -8.24 -10.70 1.82
CA ALA A 194 -7.96 -11.51 0.64
C ALA A 194 -8.88 -11.18 -0.56
N THR A 195 -10.12 -10.74 -0.30
CA THR A 195 -11.03 -10.29 -1.36
C THR A 195 -10.58 -8.93 -1.92
N LEU A 196 -10.17 -8.01 -1.05
CA LEU A 196 -9.67 -6.69 -1.46
C LEU A 196 -8.34 -6.75 -2.23
N TYR A 197 -7.55 -7.82 -2.04
CA TYR A 197 -6.39 -8.11 -2.87
C TYR A 197 -6.73 -8.23 -4.36
N VAL A 198 -7.86 -8.84 -4.72
CA VAL A 198 -8.23 -9.13 -6.11
C VAL A 198 -8.28 -7.88 -6.99
N PRO A 199 -9.08 -6.84 -6.67
CA PRO A 199 -9.12 -5.63 -7.50
C PRO A 199 -7.77 -4.92 -7.55
N GLN A 200 -6.98 -4.94 -6.46
CA GLN A 200 -5.64 -4.36 -6.45
C GLN A 200 -4.70 -5.09 -7.42
N MET A 201 -4.68 -6.42 -7.38
CA MET A 201 -3.90 -7.27 -8.28
C MET A 201 -4.30 -7.08 -9.74
N MET A 202 -5.60 -7.00 -10.05
CA MET A 202 -6.10 -6.79 -11.42
C MET A 202 -5.60 -5.49 -12.05
N HIS A 203 -5.34 -4.45 -11.26
CA HIS A 203 -4.80 -3.19 -11.78
C HIS A 203 -3.26 -3.16 -11.73
N ILE A 204 -2.64 -3.83 -10.76
CA ILE A 204 -1.18 -3.81 -10.60
C ILE A 204 -0.48 -4.75 -11.55
N LEU A 205 -1.01 -5.95 -11.77
CA LEU A 205 -0.38 -6.92 -12.65
C LEU A 205 -0.16 -6.38 -14.07
N PRO A 206 -1.18 -5.86 -14.79
CA PRO A 206 -0.96 -5.31 -16.13
C PRO A 206 0.00 -4.11 -16.14
N MET A 207 -0.15 -3.16 -15.21
CA MET A 207 0.70 -1.98 -15.15
C MET A 207 2.15 -2.32 -14.75
N GLY A 208 2.33 -3.30 -13.87
CA GLY A 208 3.64 -3.83 -13.46
C GLY A 208 4.35 -4.53 -14.62
N LEU A 209 3.64 -5.35 -15.39
CA LEU A 209 4.18 -5.99 -16.60
C LEU A 209 4.56 -4.95 -17.67
N ALA A 210 3.70 -3.97 -17.91
CA ALA A 210 4.01 -2.85 -18.80
C ALA A 210 5.24 -2.06 -18.31
N SER A 211 5.36 -1.88 -16.99
CA SER A 211 6.51 -1.21 -16.38
C SER A 211 7.81 -1.99 -16.55
N VAL A 212 7.77 -3.32 -16.39
CA VAL A 212 8.94 -4.18 -16.65
C VAL A 212 9.35 -4.07 -18.12
N ALA A 213 8.40 -4.15 -19.06
CA ALA A 213 8.68 -4.01 -20.49
C ALA A 213 9.31 -2.64 -20.81
N ALA A 214 8.73 -1.54 -20.29
CA ALA A 214 9.24 -0.18 -20.48
C ALA A 214 10.64 0.04 -19.87
N ARG A 215 11.03 -0.79 -18.89
CA ARG A 215 12.34 -0.76 -18.24
C ARG A 215 13.33 -1.77 -18.82
N GLY A 216 13.07 -2.31 -20.01
CA GLY A 216 13.96 -3.27 -20.68
C GLY A 216 14.04 -4.62 -19.97
N GLY A 217 12.97 -5.05 -19.29
CA GLY A 217 12.93 -6.31 -18.55
C GLY A 217 13.43 -6.24 -17.10
N SER A 218 13.85 -5.06 -16.63
CA SER A 218 14.37 -4.91 -15.26
C SER A 218 13.28 -4.97 -14.19
N VAL A 219 13.45 -5.89 -13.23
CA VAL A 219 12.65 -6.00 -12.00
C VAL A 219 13.32 -5.42 -10.76
N ALA A 220 14.58 -4.98 -10.90
CA ALA A 220 15.38 -4.37 -9.84
C ALA A 220 15.09 -2.87 -9.70
#